data_AF-K6YIQ0-F1
#
_entry.id   AF-K6YIQ0-F1
#
_cell.length_a   1.000
_cell.length_b   1.000
_cell.length_c   1.000
_cell.angle_alpha   90.00
_cell.angle_beta   90.00
_cell.angle_gamma   90.00
#
_symmetry.space_group_name_H-M   'P 1'
#
loop_
_entity.id
_entity.type
_entity.pdbx_description
1 polymer ?
#
loop_
_entity_poly.entity_id
_entity_poly.type
_entity_poly.pdbx_seq_one_letter_code
_entity_poly.pdbx_strand_id
1 'polypeptide(L)'
;MAVTENQFKVHGLSAFNTEQGKMLQSWLTQGVNATRATLGIYPTPLALHLYPKKSNQPVPWAYTRRYGQGSVHFHVDPRFGLTKFVDDWTIYHELAHMALPYLGPEYRWLSEGFASYMQYQIMAQSGVLKGSLDTGYQQKIAPHLRWFNSDLTAASIATRLMDNNQYPAAYWGSAYFFVYVDKLLAQKHNTSLTELITYYQDCCRKNDNNLTDVVTSLDGILDDKLFSHLLEQYENVPARELYPENFD
;
A
#
# COMPACT_ATOMS: atom_id res chain seq x y z
N MET A 1 -14.65 -19.46 -12.41
CA MET A 1 -13.47 -20.16 -12.96
C MET A 1 -12.36 -20.04 -11.94
N ALA A 2 -11.83 -21.17 -11.46
CA ALA A 2 -10.75 -21.16 -10.48
C ALA A 2 -9.51 -20.52 -11.10
N VAL A 3 -9.03 -19.43 -10.53
CA VAL A 3 -7.77 -18.78 -10.94
C VAL A 3 -6.63 -19.68 -10.46
N THR A 4 -6.17 -20.56 -11.34
CA THR A 4 -5.14 -21.57 -11.06
C THR A 4 -3.72 -20.95 -11.04
N GLU A 5 -3.12 -20.98 -9.85
CA GLU A 5 -1.70 -21.19 -9.51
C GLU A 5 -0.55 -20.28 -9.98
N ASN A 6 -0.59 -19.48 -11.06
CA ASN A 6 0.64 -18.77 -11.52
C ASN A 6 0.44 -17.31 -12.00
N GLN A 7 -0.30 -16.48 -11.28
CA GLN A 7 -0.35 -15.05 -11.67
C GLN A 7 0.89 -14.24 -11.25
N PHE A 8 1.93 -14.87 -10.71
CA PHE A 8 3.21 -14.17 -10.55
C PHE A 8 4.39 -14.99 -11.06
N LYS A 9 5.40 -14.28 -11.57
CA LYS A 9 6.67 -14.86 -12.04
C LYS A 9 7.81 -14.25 -11.26
N VAL A 10 8.74 -15.08 -10.79
CA VAL A 10 9.94 -14.64 -10.09
C VAL A 10 11.12 -14.61 -11.05
N HIS A 11 11.84 -13.50 -11.07
CA HIS A 11 13.02 -13.26 -11.89
C HIS A 11 14.24 -12.95 -11.02
N GLY A 12 15.44 -13.32 -11.48
CA GLY A 12 16.71 -13.00 -10.80
C GLY A 12 17.17 -14.03 -9.76
N LEU A 13 16.46 -15.15 -9.56
CA LEU A 13 16.86 -16.20 -8.62
C LEU A 13 18.24 -16.81 -8.92
N SER A 14 18.67 -16.83 -10.19
CA SER A 14 19.99 -17.34 -10.60
C SER A 14 21.17 -16.53 -10.05
N ALA A 15 20.94 -15.32 -9.52
CA ALA A 15 21.95 -14.51 -8.86
C ALA A 15 22.26 -14.97 -7.42
N PHE A 16 21.52 -15.97 -6.91
CA PHE A 16 21.61 -16.49 -5.55
C PHE A 16 22.00 -17.96 -5.56
N ASN A 17 22.59 -18.45 -4.46
CA ASN A 17 22.78 -19.89 -4.31
C ASN A 17 21.43 -20.61 -4.11
N THR A 18 21.42 -21.94 -4.24
CA THR A 18 20.19 -22.75 -4.21
C THR A 18 19.36 -22.57 -2.93
N GLU A 19 19.98 -22.47 -1.77
CA GLU A 19 19.28 -22.31 -0.48
C GLU A 19 18.66 -20.92 -0.36
N GLN A 20 19.43 -19.89 -0.70
CA GLN A 20 18.96 -18.50 -0.73
C GLN A 20 17.83 -18.32 -1.75
N GLY A 21 17.94 -18.93 -2.93
CA GLY A 21 16.90 -18.89 -3.95
C GLY A 21 15.59 -19.49 -3.45
N LYS A 22 15.63 -20.67 -2.81
CA LYS A 22 14.44 -21.30 -2.20
C LYS A 22 13.82 -20.44 -1.10
N MET A 23 14.65 -19.86 -0.23
CA MET A 23 14.21 -18.96 0.84
C MET A 23 13.50 -17.72 0.27
N LEU A 24 14.13 -17.04 -0.70
CA LEU A 24 13.56 -15.84 -1.33
C LEU A 24 12.26 -16.17 -2.09
N GLN A 25 12.21 -17.30 -2.78
CA GLN A 25 10.98 -17.74 -3.45
C GLN A 25 9.86 -18.04 -2.44
N SER A 26 10.18 -18.65 -1.30
CA SER A 26 9.22 -18.87 -0.22
C SER A 26 8.70 -17.55 0.35
N TRP A 27 9.59 -16.59 0.62
CA TRP A 27 9.23 -15.25 1.08
C TRP A 27 8.30 -14.52 0.11
N LEU A 28 8.66 -14.47 -1.18
CA LEU A 28 7.82 -13.84 -2.21
C LEU A 28 6.44 -14.50 -2.28
N THR A 29 6.39 -15.83 -2.23
CA THR A 29 5.14 -16.60 -2.23
C THR A 29 4.26 -16.25 -1.03
N GLN A 30 4.84 -16.14 0.17
CA GLN A 30 4.12 -15.75 1.38
C GLN A 30 3.54 -14.34 1.27
N GLY A 31 4.32 -13.36 0.81
CA GLY A 31 3.83 -11.99 0.62
C GLY A 31 2.71 -11.88 -0.41
N VAL A 32 2.82 -12.58 -1.55
CA VAL A 32 1.75 -12.63 -2.56
C VAL A 32 0.48 -13.27 -2.01
N ASN A 33 0.60 -14.39 -1.30
CA ASN A 33 -0.56 -15.07 -0.74
C ASN A 33 -1.25 -14.23 0.35
N ALA A 34 -0.48 -13.59 1.23
CA ALA A 34 -1.00 -12.66 2.22
C ALA A 34 -1.76 -11.50 1.56
N THR A 35 -1.18 -10.91 0.52
CA THR A 35 -1.80 -9.81 -0.23
C THR A 35 -3.10 -10.25 -0.90
N ARG A 36 -3.10 -11.41 -1.57
CA ARG A 36 -4.31 -11.96 -2.21
C ARG A 36 -5.43 -12.24 -1.23
N ALA A 37 -5.10 -12.76 -0.05
CA ALA A 37 -6.07 -13.02 1.00
C ALA A 37 -6.71 -11.74 1.55
N THR A 38 -6.00 -10.60 1.44
CA THR A 38 -6.41 -9.32 2.03
C THR A 38 -7.08 -8.38 1.03
N LEU A 39 -6.52 -8.29 -0.18
CA LEU A 39 -6.91 -7.29 -1.19
C LEU A 39 -7.53 -7.92 -2.43
N GLY A 40 -7.72 -9.23 -2.46
CA GLY A 40 -8.22 -9.95 -3.63
C GLY A 40 -7.15 -10.28 -4.67
N ILE A 41 -7.58 -10.95 -5.73
CA ILE A 41 -6.72 -11.45 -6.79
C ILE A 41 -6.56 -10.36 -7.85
N TYR A 42 -5.33 -9.86 -8.04
CA TYR A 42 -5.11 -8.81 -9.04
C TYR A 42 -5.38 -9.32 -10.47
N PRO A 43 -6.04 -8.51 -11.31
CA PRO A 43 -6.35 -8.88 -12.69
C PRO A 43 -5.11 -8.89 -13.60
N THR A 44 -4.04 -8.19 -13.21
CA THR A 44 -2.78 -8.11 -13.96
C THR A 44 -1.75 -9.08 -13.38
N PRO A 45 -1.12 -9.94 -14.21
CA PRO A 45 0.00 -10.77 -13.77
C PRO A 45 1.14 -9.94 -13.18
N LEU A 46 1.73 -10.43 -12.09
CA LEU A 46 2.83 -9.78 -11.37
C LEU A 46 4.20 -10.36 -11.77
N ALA A 47 5.16 -9.51 -12.08
CA ALA A 47 6.56 -9.91 -12.21
C ALA A 47 7.35 -9.44 -10.97
N LEU A 48 7.95 -10.37 -10.22
CA LEU A 48 8.75 -10.07 -9.04
C LEU A 48 10.23 -10.27 -9.36
N HIS A 49 11.02 -9.20 -9.31
CA HIS A 49 12.44 -9.21 -9.65
C HIS A 49 13.30 -9.11 -8.40
N LEU A 50 14.31 -9.97 -8.28
CA LEU A 50 15.26 -9.98 -7.18
C LEU A 50 16.64 -9.52 -7.64
N TYR A 51 17.28 -8.66 -6.84
CA TYR A 51 18.64 -8.16 -7.06
C TYR A 51 19.45 -8.29 -5.77
N PRO A 52 20.63 -8.95 -5.78
CA PRO A 52 21.46 -9.03 -4.59
C PRO A 52 22.01 -7.64 -4.23
N LYS A 53 21.87 -7.23 -2.97
CA LYS A 53 22.41 -5.97 -2.43
C LYS A 53 22.76 -6.14 -0.96
N LYS A 54 24.06 -6.14 -0.65
CA LYS A 54 24.56 -6.20 0.74
C LYS A 54 24.11 -4.96 1.52
N SER A 55 23.51 -5.14 2.68
CA SER A 55 23.07 -4.05 3.55
C SER A 55 22.94 -4.49 5.03
N ASN A 56 22.33 -3.63 5.86
CA ASN A 56 21.98 -3.89 7.25
C ASN A 56 20.49 -4.25 7.44
N GLN A 57 19.74 -4.46 6.35
CA GLN A 57 18.33 -4.85 6.34
C GLN A 57 18.07 -5.93 5.29
N PRO A 58 17.01 -6.75 5.42
CA PRO A 58 16.70 -7.80 4.45
C PRO A 58 16.35 -7.23 3.07
N VAL A 59 15.60 -6.11 3.02
CA VAL A 59 15.19 -5.43 1.78
C VAL A 59 15.57 -3.94 1.85
N PRO A 60 16.83 -3.57 1.57
CA PRO A 60 17.27 -2.16 1.64
C PRO A 60 16.60 -1.21 0.64
N TRP A 61 16.00 -1.74 -0.43
CA TRP A 61 15.30 -0.93 -1.41
C TRP A 61 14.35 -1.79 -2.25
N ALA A 62 13.17 -1.25 -2.53
CA ALA A 62 12.26 -1.80 -3.51
C ALA A 62 11.53 -0.68 -4.26
N TYR A 63 10.92 -1.03 -5.38
CA TYR A 63 10.02 -0.14 -6.10
C TYR A 63 9.09 -0.93 -7.03
N THR A 64 7.94 -0.35 -7.34
CA THR A 64 7.00 -0.88 -8.35
C THR A 64 7.15 -0.20 -9.71
N ARG A 65 6.80 -0.93 -10.77
CA ARG A 65 6.52 -0.38 -12.11
C ARG A 65 5.16 -0.88 -12.54
N ARG A 66 4.29 0.03 -12.96
CA ARG A 66 2.89 -0.28 -13.31
C ARG A 66 2.59 -0.24 -14.81
N TYR A 67 3.59 0.02 -15.65
CA TYR A 67 3.46 -0.04 -17.11
C TYR A 67 3.51 -1.50 -17.60
N GLY A 68 2.60 -1.88 -18.50
CA GLY A 68 2.57 -3.21 -19.10
C GLY A 68 2.18 -4.30 -18.09
N GLN A 69 2.98 -5.37 -17.99
CA GLN A 69 2.84 -6.36 -16.91
C GLN A 69 3.44 -5.75 -15.64
N GLY A 70 2.58 -5.43 -14.67
CA GLY A 70 3.00 -4.81 -13.42
C GLY A 70 4.13 -5.58 -12.74
N SER A 71 5.18 -4.88 -12.31
CA SER A 71 6.37 -5.51 -11.72
C SER A 71 6.79 -4.85 -10.42
N VAL A 72 7.37 -5.66 -9.54
CA VAL A 72 7.98 -5.22 -8.29
C VAL A 72 9.43 -5.64 -8.30
N HIS A 73 10.31 -4.72 -7.92
CA HIS A 73 11.76 -4.90 -7.94
C HIS A 73 12.29 -4.82 -6.52
N PHE A 74 12.88 -5.90 -6.03
CA PHE A 74 13.40 -6.01 -4.67
C PHE A 74 14.93 -6.14 -4.70
N HIS A 75 15.61 -5.21 -4.05
CA HIS A 75 17.02 -5.35 -3.72
C HIS A 75 17.14 -5.99 -2.36
N VAL A 76 17.76 -7.17 -2.28
CA VAL A 76 17.72 -8.03 -1.10
C VAL A 76 19.11 -8.42 -0.62
N ASP A 77 19.26 -8.54 0.69
CA ASP A 77 20.44 -9.13 1.31
C ASP A 77 20.13 -10.56 1.78
N PRO A 78 20.53 -11.59 1.03
CA PRO A 78 20.14 -12.98 1.31
C PRO A 78 20.90 -13.60 2.51
N ARG A 79 21.72 -12.80 3.21
CA ARG A 79 22.36 -13.21 4.47
C ARG A 79 21.40 -13.16 5.66
N PHE A 80 20.29 -12.43 5.53
CA PHE A 80 19.21 -12.45 6.50
C PHE A 80 18.38 -13.73 6.34
N GLY A 81 17.92 -14.31 7.47
CA GLY A 81 17.05 -15.48 7.45
C GLY A 81 15.60 -15.14 7.08
N LEU A 82 14.83 -16.17 6.71
CA LEU A 82 13.43 -16.04 6.25
C LEU A 82 12.55 -15.18 7.18
N THR A 83 12.62 -15.40 8.49
CA THR A 83 11.83 -14.62 9.46
C THR A 83 12.07 -13.12 9.35
N LYS A 84 13.31 -12.69 9.07
CA LYS A 84 13.60 -11.25 8.90
C LYS A 84 12.96 -10.69 7.64
N PHE A 85 12.86 -11.47 6.57
CA PHE A 85 12.16 -11.09 5.35
C PHE A 85 10.64 -11.06 5.53
N VAL A 86 10.07 -12.03 6.26
CA VAL A 86 8.63 -12.09 6.55
C VAL A 86 8.20 -10.97 7.50
N ASP A 87 9.01 -10.64 8.49
CA ASP A 87 8.76 -9.52 9.41
C ASP A 87 8.93 -8.13 8.75
N ASP A 88 9.53 -8.07 7.56
CA ASP A 88 9.82 -6.82 6.86
C ASP A 88 8.57 -6.32 6.11
N TRP A 89 8.27 -5.03 6.24
CA TRP A 89 7.07 -4.41 5.68
C TRP A 89 7.11 -4.28 4.15
N THR A 90 8.31 -4.29 3.54
CA THR A 90 8.53 -3.82 2.17
C THR A 90 7.72 -4.62 1.15
N ILE A 91 7.67 -5.95 1.27
CA ILE A 91 6.89 -6.77 0.31
C ILE A 91 5.40 -6.43 0.34
N TYR A 92 4.84 -6.21 1.54
CA TYR A 92 3.42 -5.92 1.71
C TYR A 92 3.07 -4.54 1.15
N HIS A 93 3.96 -3.56 1.34
CA HIS A 93 3.81 -2.22 0.80
C HIS A 93 3.88 -2.17 -0.72
N GLU A 94 4.92 -2.78 -1.30
CA GLU A 94 5.08 -2.79 -2.75
C GLU A 94 3.98 -3.59 -3.45
N LEU A 95 3.49 -4.67 -2.84
CA LEU A 95 2.35 -5.40 -3.38
C LEU A 95 1.04 -4.64 -3.21
N ALA A 96 0.86 -3.85 -2.15
CA ALA A 96 -0.32 -3.01 -1.99
C ALA A 96 -0.43 -1.97 -3.12
N HIS A 97 0.67 -1.35 -3.54
CA HIS A 97 0.68 -0.46 -4.71
C HIS A 97 0.01 -1.10 -5.95
N MET A 98 0.21 -2.39 -6.17
CA MET A 98 -0.30 -3.08 -7.36
C MET A 98 -1.83 -3.24 -7.37
N ALA A 99 -2.51 -3.03 -6.24
CA ALA A 99 -3.97 -3.05 -6.14
C ALA A 99 -4.64 -1.88 -6.90
N LEU A 100 -3.90 -0.82 -7.23
CA LEU A 100 -4.38 0.36 -7.94
C LEU A 100 -3.66 0.56 -9.29
N PRO A 101 -4.29 1.20 -10.29
CA PRO A 101 -3.57 1.67 -11.48
C PRO A 101 -2.54 2.75 -11.11
N TYR A 102 -1.66 3.10 -12.05
CA TYR A 102 -0.76 4.23 -11.84
C TYR A 102 -1.57 5.52 -11.78
N LEU A 103 -1.52 6.21 -10.64
CA LEU A 103 -2.37 7.39 -10.42
C LEU A 103 -1.79 8.67 -11.01
N GLY A 104 -0.51 8.71 -11.35
CA GLY A 104 0.16 9.94 -11.81
C GLY A 104 1.07 10.55 -10.73
N PRO A 105 2.04 11.40 -11.12
CA PRO A 105 2.98 12.04 -10.20
C PRO A 105 2.30 12.99 -9.19
N GLU A 106 1.17 13.57 -9.57
CA GLU A 106 0.37 14.49 -8.74
C GLU A 106 -0.29 13.78 -7.54
N TYR A 107 -0.63 12.50 -7.69
CA TYR A 107 -1.29 11.69 -6.65
C TYR A 107 -0.33 10.67 -6.00
N ARG A 108 0.98 10.93 -6.04
CA ARG A 108 1.98 10.12 -5.32
C ARG A 108 1.66 10.02 -3.84
N TRP A 109 1.25 11.14 -3.21
CA TRP A 109 0.85 11.16 -1.81
C TRP A 109 -0.24 10.13 -1.48
N LEU A 110 -1.27 10.06 -2.32
CA LEU A 110 -2.38 9.12 -2.16
C LEU A 110 -1.93 7.67 -2.38
N SER A 111 -1.10 7.42 -3.40
CA SER A 111 -0.55 6.08 -3.68
C SER A 111 0.35 5.56 -2.54
N GLU A 112 1.22 6.40 -1.99
CA GLU A 112 2.09 6.04 -0.87
C GLU A 112 1.31 5.91 0.44
N GLY A 113 0.31 6.76 0.66
CA GLY A 113 -0.62 6.63 1.78
C GLY A 113 -1.39 5.32 1.74
N PHE A 114 -1.88 4.93 0.55
CA PHE A 114 -2.61 3.69 0.34
C PHE A 114 -1.74 2.47 0.69
N ALA A 115 -0.52 2.42 0.15
CA ALA A 115 0.40 1.32 0.42
C ALA A 115 0.82 1.27 1.90
N SER A 116 1.00 2.43 2.54
CA SER A 116 1.33 2.54 3.96
C SER A 116 0.20 2.11 4.89
N TYR A 117 -1.05 2.33 4.51
CA TYR A 117 -2.21 1.81 5.22
C TYR A 117 -2.36 0.29 4.99
N MET A 118 -2.34 -0.14 3.74
CA MET A 118 -2.60 -1.53 3.34
C MET A 118 -1.50 -2.50 3.78
N GLN A 119 -0.24 -2.07 3.87
CA GLN A 119 0.81 -2.94 4.42
C GLN A 119 0.42 -3.45 5.82
N TYR A 120 -0.21 -2.62 6.67
CA TYR A 120 -0.59 -3.02 8.02
C TYR A 120 -1.78 -3.95 8.00
N GLN A 121 -2.73 -3.75 7.09
CA GLN A 121 -3.87 -4.65 6.90
C GLN A 121 -3.40 -6.04 6.46
N ILE A 122 -2.51 -6.10 5.46
CA ILE A 122 -1.96 -7.36 4.96
C ILE A 122 -1.13 -8.07 6.05
N MET A 123 -0.29 -7.33 6.77
CA MET A 123 0.52 -7.88 7.85
C MET A 123 -0.35 -8.36 9.02
N ALA A 124 -1.43 -7.66 9.36
CA ALA A 124 -2.36 -8.06 10.41
C ALA A 124 -3.08 -9.35 10.05
N GLN A 125 -3.67 -9.42 8.85
CA GLN A 125 -4.41 -10.60 8.41
C GLN A 125 -3.52 -11.84 8.24
N SER A 126 -2.24 -11.65 7.90
CA SER A 126 -1.25 -12.73 7.82
C SER A 126 -0.59 -13.09 9.16
N GLY A 127 -0.93 -12.38 10.26
CA GLY A 127 -0.43 -12.67 11.61
C GLY A 127 1.04 -12.30 11.84
N VAL A 128 1.62 -11.45 10.99
CA VAL A 128 3.03 -11.00 11.09
C VAL A 128 3.18 -9.58 11.64
N LEU A 129 2.07 -8.84 11.76
CA LEU A 129 2.08 -7.52 12.40
C LEU A 129 2.46 -7.64 13.87
N LYS A 130 3.42 -6.83 14.31
CA LYS A 130 3.82 -6.74 15.71
C LYS A 130 2.92 -5.73 16.43
N GLY A 131 2.11 -6.21 17.37
CA GLY A 131 1.11 -5.39 18.07
C GLY A 131 -0.24 -5.36 17.33
N SER A 132 -1.11 -4.43 17.72
CA SER A 132 -2.39 -4.20 17.04
C SER A 132 -2.28 -3.11 15.97
N LEU A 133 -3.25 -3.07 15.05
CA LEU A 133 -3.39 -1.99 14.07
C LEU A 133 -3.41 -0.62 14.76
N ASP A 134 -4.22 -0.46 15.81
CA ASP A 134 -4.34 0.81 16.56
C ASP A 134 -3.00 1.26 17.13
N THR A 135 -2.26 0.36 17.79
CA THR A 135 -0.94 0.70 18.34
C THR A 135 0.06 1.04 17.25
N GLY A 136 0.00 0.35 16.11
CA GLY A 136 0.83 0.63 14.95
C GLY A 136 0.54 2.00 14.35
N TYR A 137 -0.74 2.32 14.13
CA TYR A 137 -1.15 3.61 13.60
C TYR A 137 -0.81 4.75 14.56
N GLN A 138 -1.04 4.57 15.86
CA GLN A 138 -0.64 5.55 16.87
C GLN A 138 0.86 5.85 16.78
N GLN A 139 1.70 4.83 16.75
CA GLN A 139 3.15 4.99 16.71
C GLN A 139 3.65 5.62 15.40
N LYS A 140 2.98 5.34 14.28
CA LYS A 140 3.43 5.76 12.96
C LYS A 140 2.84 7.09 12.50
N ILE A 141 1.60 7.39 12.85
CA ILE A 141 0.88 8.57 12.37
C ILE A 141 1.02 9.73 13.35
N ALA A 142 0.87 9.50 14.66
CA ALA A 142 0.87 10.57 15.67
C ALA A 142 2.09 11.52 15.57
N PRO A 143 3.35 11.03 15.37
CA PRO A 143 4.51 11.91 15.25
C PRO A 143 4.47 12.87 14.04
N HIS A 144 3.59 12.60 13.07
CA HIS A 144 3.51 13.31 11.80
C HIS A 144 2.30 14.24 11.69
N LEU A 145 1.31 14.13 12.57
CA LEU A 145 0.14 15.01 12.60
C LEU A 145 0.52 16.50 12.68
N ARG A 146 1.60 16.83 13.39
CA ARG A 146 2.13 18.20 13.50
C ARG A 146 2.40 18.88 12.15
N TRP A 147 2.69 18.13 11.09
CA TRP A 147 2.92 18.71 9.75
C TRP A 147 1.62 19.14 9.08
N PHE A 148 0.50 18.53 9.46
CA PHE A 148 -0.83 18.74 8.89
C PHE A 148 -1.66 19.75 9.71
N ASN A 149 -1.15 20.24 10.85
CA ASN A 149 -1.71 21.42 11.53
C ASN A 149 -1.31 22.70 10.78
N SER A 150 -1.97 22.97 9.65
CA SER A 150 -1.62 24.02 8.70
C SER A 150 -2.85 24.54 7.93
N ASP A 151 -2.76 25.77 7.45
CA ASP A 151 -3.70 26.40 6.52
C ASP A 151 -3.61 25.84 5.08
N LEU A 152 -2.52 25.12 4.77
CA LEU A 152 -2.35 24.47 3.48
C LEU A 152 -3.15 23.18 3.40
N THR A 153 -3.46 22.73 2.19
CA THR A 153 -4.23 21.49 1.97
C THR A 153 -3.38 20.26 2.22
N ALA A 154 -4.01 19.16 2.65
CA ALA A 154 -3.31 17.93 3.01
C ALA A 154 -2.48 17.37 1.85
N ALA A 155 -3.04 17.38 0.63
CA ALA A 155 -2.36 16.97 -0.59
C ALA A 155 -1.09 17.80 -0.87
N SER A 156 -1.17 19.13 -0.65
CA SER A 156 -0.03 20.03 -0.85
C SER A 156 1.08 19.82 0.17
N ILE A 157 0.72 19.57 1.43
CA ILE A 157 1.68 19.29 2.52
C ILE A 157 2.38 17.97 2.24
N ALA A 158 1.64 16.91 1.96
CA ALA A 158 2.22 15.60 1.68
C ALA A 158 3.18 15.63 0.49
N THR A 159 2.81 16.32 -0.60
CA THR A 159 3.69 16.54 -1.76
C THR A 159 4.98 17.27 -1.36
N ARG A 160 4.88 18.37 -0.59
CA ARG A 160 6.08 19.10 -0.09
C ARG A 160 6.97 18.23 0.80
N LEU A 161 6.39 17.39 1.65
CA LEU A 161 7.14 16.46 2.49
C LEU A 161 7.92 15.46 1.61
N MET A 162 7.32 14.95 0.54
CA MET A 162 8.00 14.06 -0.41
C MET A 162 9.13 14.76 -1.15
N ASP A 163 8.89 15.97 -1.67
CA ASP A 163 9.90 16.74 -2.41
C ASP A 163 11.10 17.12 -1.52
N ASN A 164 10.87 17.24 -0.21
CA ASN A 164 11.91 17.46 0.80
C ASN A 164 12.50 16.15 1.39
N ASN A 165 12.22 15.00 0.78
CA ASN A 165 12.67 13.66 1.22
C ASN A 165 12.25 13.28 2.65
N GLN A 166 11.18 13.88 3.18
CA GLN A 166 10.58 13.54 4.48
C GLN A 166 9.56 12.40 4.31
N TYR A 167 9.98 11.30 3.67
CA TYR A 167 9.10 10.21 3.25
C TYR A 167 8.26 9.61 4.39
N PRO A 168 8.79 9.30 5.59
CA PRO A 168 7.94 8.76 6.66
C PRO A 168 6.77 9.67 7.02
N ALA A 169 7.01 10.99 7.06
CA ALA A 169 5.96 11.96 7.35
C ALA A 169 4.94 12.07 6.22
N ALA A 170 5.39 12.07 4.97
CA ALA A 170 4.50 12.06 3.82
C ALA A 170 3.64 10.79 3.77
N TYR A 171 4.25 9.63 3.98
CA TYR A 171 3.64 8.32 3.79
C TYR A 171 2.59 8.04 4.87
N TRP A 172 3.00 8.13 6.14
CA TRP A 172 2.11 7.90 7.27
C TRP A 172 1.13 9.05 7.50
N GLY A 173 1.52 10.29 7.18
CA GLY A 173 0.58 11.41 7.14
C GLY A 173 -0.52 11.18 6.10
N SER A 174 -0.17 10.68 4.92
CA SER A 174 -1.16 10.33 3.89
C SER A 174 -1.94 9.07 4.24
N ALA A 175 -1.36 8.11 4.96
CA ALA A 175 -2.06 6.91 5.42
C ALA A 175 -3.25 7.23 6.34
N TYR A 176 -3.22 8.37 7.05
CA TYR A 176 -4.35 8.84 7.87
C TYR A 176 -5.63 9.02 7.04
N PHE A 177 -5.53 9.47 5.77
CA PHE A 177 -6.68 9.52 4.87
C PHE A 177 -7.41 8.17 4.82
N PHE A 178 -6.66 7.08 4.68
CA PHE A 178 -7.23 5.74 4.56
C PHE A 178 -7.73 5.17 5.89
N VAL A 179 -7.09 5.53 7.02
CA VAL A 179 -7.64 5.23 8.36
C VAL A 179 -9.01 5.90 8.53
N TYR A 180 -9.12 7.17 8.12
CA TYR A 180 -10.37 7.92 8.21
C TYR A 180 -11.43 7.38 7.24
N VAL A 181 -11.06 7.03 6.01
CA VAL A 181 -11.95 6.35 5.04
C VAL A 181 -12.49 5.05 5.64
N ASP A 182 -11.63 4.18 6.16
CA ASP A 182 -12.04 2.87 6.71
C ASP A 182 -13.02 3.03 7.89
N LYS A 183 -12.78 4.03 8.75
CA LYS A 183 -13.72 4.41 9.82
C LYS A 183 -15.09 4.81 9.26
N LEU A 184 -15.12 5.63 8.20
CA LEU A 184 -16.37 6.05 7.59
C LEU A 184 -17.09 4.91 6.87
N LEU A 185 -16.35 4.00 6.22
CA LEU A 185 -16.89 2.79 5.61
C LEU A 185 -17.56 1.90 6.66
N ALA A 186 -16.91 1.68 7.80
CA ALA A 186 -17.47 0.90 8.89
C ALA A 186 -18.76 1.53 9.44
N GLN A 187 -18.77 2.86 9.61
CA GLN A 187 -19.89 3.59 10.19
C GLN A 187 -21.10 3.75 9.26
N LYS A 188 -20.86 3.98 7.96
CA LYS A 188 -21.92 4.33 7.00
C LYS A 188 -22.37 3.14 6.15
N HIS A 189 -21.46 2.22 5.88
CA HIS A 189 -21.64 1.16 4.88
C HIS A 189 -21.47 -0.24 5.45
N ASN A 190 -21.11 -0.38 6.74
CA ASN A 190 -20.84 -1.66 7.40
C ASN A 190 -19.88 -2.55 6.58
N THR A 191 -18.83 -1.94 6.05
CA THR A 191 -17.76 -2.59 5.28
C THR A 191 -16.41 -2.00 5.65
N SER A 192 -15.32 -2.64 5.22
CA SER A 192 -13.96 -2.11 5.31
C SER A 192 -13.41 -1.72 3.94
N LEU A 193 -12.31 -0.97 3.95
CA LEU A 193 -11.57 -0.66 2.73
C LEU A 193 -10.96 -1.93 2.11
N THR A 194 -10.57 -2.94 2.90
CA THR A 194 -10.04 -4.20 2.36
C THR A 194 -11.10 -5.01 1.63
N GLU A 195 -12.33 -5.06 2.15
CA GLU A 195 -13.49 -5.68 1.48
C GLU A 195 -13.83 -4.94 0.18
N LEU A 196 -13.90 -3.62 0.23
CA LEU A 196 -14.18 -2.79 -0.93
C LEU A 196 -13.11 -2.95 -2.02
N ILE A 197 -11.83 -2.95 -1.64
CA ILE A 197 -10.71 -3.15 -2.58
C ILE A 197 -10.72 -4.58 -3.16
N THR A 198 -11.14 -5.59 -2.39
CA THR A 198 -11.30 -6.96 -2.89
C THR A 198 -12.37 -7.00 -3.98
N TYR A 199 -13.55 -6.41 -3.76
CA TYR A 199 -14.59 -6.32 -4.78
C TYR A 199 -14.12 -5.51 -6.00
N TYR A 200 -13.41 -4.41 -5.75
CA TYR A 200 -12.82 -3.57 -6.79
C TYR A 200 -11.86 -4.33 -7.72
N GLN A 201 -11.07 -5.30 -7.20
CA GLN A 201 -10.20 -6.13 -8.04
C GLN A 201 -10.99 -6.90 -9.09
N ASP A 202 -12.16 -7.41 -8.71
CA ASP A 202 -12.98 -8.27 -9.57
C ASP A 202 -13.81 -7.46 -10.59
N CYS A 203 -14.43 -6.35 -10.17
CA CYS A 203 -15.34 -5.60 -11.03
C CYS A 203 -14.63 -4.64 -11.98
N CYS A 204 -13.63 -3.92 -11.47
CA CYS A 204 -13.35 -2.57 -11.95
C CYS A 204 -11.87 -2.34 -12.25
N ARG A 205 -10.97 -2.88 -11.42
CA ARG A 205 -9.52 -2.68 -11.53
C ARG A 205 -8.94 -2.93 -12.93
N LYS A 206 -9.51 -3.86 -13.69
CA LYS A 206 -9.06 -4.19 -15.05
C LYS A 206 -9.26 -3.03 -16.04
N ASN A 207 -10.29 -2.21 -15.85
CA ASN A 207 -10.69 -1.17 -16.78
C ASN A 207 -10.20 0.23 -16.37
N ASP A 208 -9.89 0.42 -15.08
CA ASP A 208 -9.46 1.70 -14.54
C ASP A 208 -7.98 1.99 -14.82
N ASN A 209 -7.68 3.23 -15.24
CA ASN A 209 -6.34 3.64 -15.67
C ASN A 209 -5.79 4.84 -14.89
N ASN A 210 -6.64 5.60 -14.20
CA ASN A 210 -6.27 6.83 -13.51
C ASN A 210 -7.08 7.00 -12.21
N LEU A 211 -6.81 8.06 -11.45
CA LEU A 211 -7.50 8.31 -10.19
C LEU A 211 -9.01 8.52 -10.35
N THR A 212 -9.45 9.25 -11.37
CA THR A 212 -10.88 9.50 -11.63
C THR A 212 -11.64 8.21 -11.84
N ASP A 213 -11.07 7.26 -12.61
CA ASP A 213 -11.67 5.94 -12.81
C ASP A 213 -11.81 5.20 -11.48
N VAL A 214 -10.72 5.14 -10.69
CA VAL A 214 -10.70 4.47 -9.38
C VAL A 214 -11.76 5.05 -8.44
N VAL A 215 -11.80 6.37 -8.29
CA VAL A 215 -12.76 7.04 -7.41
C VAL A 215 -14.19 6.80 -7.88
N THR A 216 -14.44 6.89 -9.19
CA THR A 216 -15.76 6.61 -9.77
C THR A 216 -16.20 5.17 -9.50
N SER A 217 -15.30 4.21 -9.65
CA SER A 217 -15.55 2.80 -9.37
C SER A 217 -15.84 2.56 -7.88
N LEU A 218 -15.02 3.09 -6.97
CA LEU A 218 -15.20 2.91 -5.52
C LEU A 218 -16.51 3.54 -5.03
N ASP A 219 -16.81 4.77 -5.46
CA ASP A 219 -18.09 5.42 -5.14
C ASP A 219 -19.28 4.66 -5.77
N GLY A 220 -19.10 4.11 -6.97
CA GLY A 220 -20.13 3.31 -7.64
C GLY A 220 -20.41 1.97 -6.96
N ILE A 221 -19.39 1.33 -6.37
CA ILE A 221 -19.58 0.10 -5.56
C ILE A 221 -20.36 0.41 -4.28
N LEU A 222 -20.12 1.57 -3.69
CA LEU A 222 -20.78 2.01 -2.45
C LEU A 222 -22.17 2.62 -2.67
N ASP A 223 -22.49 3.05 -3.88
CA ASP A 223 -23.63 3.95 -4.16
C ASP A 223 -23.60 5.22 -3.28
N ASP A 224 -22.40 5.76 -3.02
CA ASP A 224 -22.15 6.94 -2.20
C ASP A 224 -20.93 7.70 -2.74
N LYS A 225 -20.92 9.03 -2.64
CA LYS A 225 -19.85 9.91 -3.10
C LYS A 225 -18.73 10.09 -2.06
N LEU A 226 -18.45 9.04 -1.29
CA LEU A 226 -17.52 9.09 -0.18
C LEU A 226 -16.11 9.49 -0.62
N PHE A 227 -15.55 8.79 -1.62
CA PHE A 227 -14.16 9.00 -2.05
C PHE A 227 -14.00 10.29 -2.83
N SER A 228 -14.92 10.60 -3.75
CA SER A 228 -14.85 11.85 -4.51
C SER A 228 -14.94 13.06 -3.59
N HIS A 229 -15.85 13.06 -2.62
CA HIS A 229 -15.99 14.16 -1.66
C HIS A 229 -14.76 14.30 -0.74
N LEU A 230 -14.25 13.20 -0.20
CA LEU A 230 -13.06 13.24 0.66
C LEU A 230 -11.82 13.70 -0.10
N LEU A 231 -11.64 13.25 -1.35
CA LEU A 231 -10.52 13.68 -2.17
C LEU A 231 -10.59 15.19 -2.45
N GLU A 232 -11.77 15.70 -2.82
CA GLU A 232 -12.02 17.13 -3.00
C GLU A 232 -11.66 17.92 -1.73
N GLN A 233 -12.06 17.43 -0.55
CA GLN A 233 -11.71 18.06 0.72
C GLN A 233 -10.20 18.10 0.95
N TYR A 234 -9.50 16.97 0.77
CA TYR A 234 -8.05 16.89 1.00
C TYR A 234 -7.23 17.76 0.03
N GLU A 235 -7.81 18.11 -1.11
CA GLU A 235 -7.19 18.97 -2.12
C GLU A 235 -7.50 20.45 -1.96
N ASN A 236 -8.61 20.81 -1.30
CA ASN A 236 -9.13 22.18 -1.27
C ASN A 236 -9.32 22.77 0.15
N VAL A 237 -9.39 21.95 1.20
CA VAL A 237 -9.63 22.38 2.58
C VAL A 237 -8.31 22.43 3.37
N PRO A 238 -8.13 23.39 4.29
CA PRO A 238 -6.99 23.41 5.20
C PRO A 238 -6.80 22.08 5.95
N ALA A 239 -5.58 21.57 5.97
CA ALA A 239 -5.28 20.26 6.56
C ALA A 239 -5.64 20.18 8.05
N ARG A 240 -5.55 21.30 8.79
CA ARG A 240 -5.95 21.37 10.21
C ARG A 240 -7.43 21.11 10.47
N GLU A 241 -8.29 21.22 9.45
CA GLU A 241 -9.72 20.91 9.57
C GLU A 241 -10.02 19.42 9.32
N LEU A 242 -9.07 18.70 8.70
CA LEU A 242 -9.20 17.29 8.32
C LEU A 242 -8.41 16.36 9.24
N TYR A 243 -7.28 16.83 9.75
CA TYR A 243 -6.38 16.09 10.61
C TYR A 243 -6.63 16.45 12.08
N PRO A 244 -6.68 15.46 12.98
CA PRO A 244 -6.88 15.71 14.39
C PRO A 244 -5.58 16.24 15.01
N GLU A 245 -5.69 16.97 16.12
CA GLU A 245 -4.53 17.44 16.87
C GLU A 245 -3.76 16.26 17.49
N ASN A 246 -4.47 15.24 17.95
CA ASN A 246 -3.94 14.01 18.51
C ASN A 246 -4.57 12.80 17.81
N PHE A 247 -3.80 11.72 17.69
CA PHE A 247 -4.32 10.47 17.16
C PHE A 247 -4.96 9.69 18.33
N ASP A 248 -6.27 9.50 18.23
CA ASP A 248 -7.12 8.79 19.21
C ASP A 248 -7.73 7.54 18.58
#